data_AF-A0A4Q1SAA8-F1
#
_entry.id   AF-A0A4Q1SAA8-F1
#
_cell.length_a   1.000
_cell.length_b   1.000
_cell.length_c   1.000
_cell.angle_alpha   90.00
_cell.angle_beta   90.00
_cell.angle_gamma   90.00
#
_symmetry.space_group_name_H-M   'P 1'
#
loop_
_entity.id
_entity.type
_entity.pdbx_description
1 polymer ?
#
loop_
_entity_poly.entity_id
_entity_poly.type
_entity_poly.pdbx_seq_one_letter_code
_entity_poly.pdbx_strand_id
1 'polypeptide(L)'
;MYSQGCGGSSPLFGTNTLCLLRKTSTAVTNDSHTARLESGSSCFWTPLDLQRHLSGKTPGRAQHTTLHCFRCHPAVENSTMRLLAAAVFTLASALAAHAQDILLPQPGKPLPQFAVATIKPASVRYIGLLTYPGGRIEGGQCWLTYLISEAFHIPIVRVTGGPDWVKQSRFDITAVPPDDSSARQYTPPGITHPLIDEQRLMLQALLRDRFGLKYHLEKTEQPVYFLERNGKPLKLDTPKHPEWPPRTIVMVYSDGKGNGEIVGQNTTMPYTAQQLSETLQRPVIDQTGITGSYDFHVDAPDEANADQTNAVLEGLPQLGLRLRAGKAPVDTIVIDAVTQPTPN
;
A
#
# COMPACT_ATOMS: atom_id res chain seq x y z
N MET A 1 0.28 -76.72 -5.47
CA MET A 1 -0.60 -75.90 -4.62
C MET A 1 -0.69 -74.50 -5.24
N TYR A 2 -1.93 -74.05 -5.47
CA TYR A 2 -2.44 -72.69 -5.80
C TYR A 2 -1.76 -71.57 -4.96
N SER A 3 -1.77 -70.25 -5.20
CA SER A 3 -2.20 -69.30 -6.27
C SER A 3 -1.98 -67.84 -5.76
N GLN A 4 -1.69 -66.86 -6.63
CA GLN A 4 -1.96 -65.39 -6.58
C GLN A 4 -1.41 -64.52 -5.40
N GLY A 5 -1.15 -63.20 -5.46
CA GLY A 5 -1.29 -62.12 -6.46
C GLY A 5 -0.91 -60.71 -5.87
N CYS A 6 -0.53 -59.79 -6.77
CA CYS A 6 -0.60 -58.30 -6.82
C CYS A 6 -0.31 -57.31 -5.65
N GLY A 7 0.40 -56.22 -6.03
CA GLY A 7 0.29 -54.81 -5.55
C GLY A 7 1.65 -54.19 -5.15
N GLY A 8 2.12 -52.99 -5.55
CA GLY A 8 1.65 -51.86 -6.37
C GLY A 8 2.58 -50.63 -6.07
N SER A 9 2.61 -49.65 -6.98
CA SER A 9 3.13 -48.25 -6.89
C SER A 9 4.60 -47.90 -7.26
N SER A 10 4.73 -47.12 -8.35
CA SER A 10 5.84 -46.22 -8.76
C SER A 10 5.69 -44.83 -8.06
N PRO A 11 6.37 -43.68 -8.40
CA PRO A 11 7.45 -43.38 -9.37
C PRO A 11 8.52 -42.28 -9.00
N LEU A 12 9.59 -42.22 -9.82
CA LEU A 12 10.28 -41.07 -10.48
C LEU A 12 10.73 -39.79 -9.72
N PHE A 13 12.05 -39.56 -9.74
CA PHE A 13 12.69 -38.25 -9.92
C PHE A 13 12.90 -37.99 -11.42
N GLY A 14 12.70 -36.75 -11.90
CA GLY A 14 13.16 -36.36 -13.23
C GLY A 14 12.57 -35.05 -13.77
N THR A 15 13.39 -34.00 -13.72
CA THR A 15 13.37 -32.70 -14.42
C THR A 15 12.71 -32.67 -15.81
N ASN A 16 11.89 -31.64 -16.09
CA ASN A 16 11.36 -31.35 -17.43
C ASN A 16 12.13 -30.21 -18.14
N THR A 17 12.66 -30.55 -19.31
CA THR A 17 13.29 -29.70 -20.33
C THR A 17 12.25 -29.32 -21.39
N LEU A 18 12.23 -28.05 -21.83
CA LEU A 18 11.31 -27.53 -22.85
C LEU A 18 11.74 -27.95 -24.27
N CYS A 19 10.80 -28.41 -25.11
CA CYS A 19 11.06 -28.77 -26.52
C CYS A 19 10.21 -27.89 -27.46
N LEU A 20 10.85 -27.14 -28.37
CA LEU A 20 10.20 -26.32 -29.40
C LEU A 20 10.20 -27.06 -30.74
N LEU A 21 9.01 -27.32 -31.30
CA LEU A 21 8.83 -27.89 -32.65
C LEU A 21 8.59 -26.77 -33.66
N ARG A 22 9.39 -26.71 -34.73
CA ARG A 22 9.14 -25.87 -35.91
C ARG A 22 8.79 -26.80 -37.08
N LYS A 23 7.57 -26.72 -37.59
CA LYS A 23 7.17 -27.42 -38.83
C LYS A 23 7.54 -26.57 -40.04
N THR A 24 8.35 -27.12 -40.93
CA THR A 24 8.49 -26.64 -42.31
C THR A 24 8.05 -27.76 -43.25
N SER A 25 7.07 -27.51 -44.10
CA SER A 25 6.81 -28.32 -45.28
C SER A 25 6.18 -27.47 -46.38
N THR A 26 6.78 -27.53 -47.56
CA THR A 26 6.38 -26.91 -48.82
C THR A 26 5.48 -27.83 -49.65
N ALA A 27 4.36 -27.27 -50.15
CA ALA A 27 3.59 -27.54 -51.39
C ALA A 27 2.98 -28.97 -51.60
N VAL A 28 1.83 -29.27 -52.24
CA VAL A 28 1.04 -28.69 -53.35
C VAL A 28 -0.43 -29.22 -53.30
N THR A 29 -1.38 -28.41 -53.82
CA THR A 29 -2.76 -28.65 -54.38
C THR A 29 -4.02 -28.91 -53.54
N ASN A 30 -5.02 -28.07 -53.87
CA ASN A 30 -6.50 -28.20 -53.92
C ASN A 30 -7.24 -28.73 -52.70
N ASP A 31 -7.94 -27.87 -51.95
CA ASP A 31 -9.27 -27.37 -52.33
C ASP A 31 -9.72 -26.27 -51.37
N SER A 32 -10.59 -25.42 -51.90
CA SER A 32 -11.15 -24.20 -51.32
C SER A 32 -11.95 -24.44 -50.04
N HIS A 33 -11.60 -23.77 -48.95
CA HIS A 33 -12.53 -23.02 -48.10
C HIS A 33 -11.74 -22.08 -47.17
N THR A 34 -11.99 -20.78 -47.32
CA THR A 34 -11.44 -19.68 -46.54
C THR A 34 -11.95 -19.70 -45.09
N ALA A 35 -11.05 -19.86 -44.12
CA ALA A 35 -11.25 -19.44 -42.74
C ALA A 35 -10.06 -18.60 -42.29
N ARG A 36 -10.37 -17.37 -41.89
CA ARG A 36 -9.47 -16.27 -41.53
C ARG A 36 -8.74 -16.61 -40.22
N LEU A 37 -7.42 -16.49 -40.22
CA LEU A 37 -6.57 -16.54 -39.03
C LEU A 37 -6.66 -15.19 -38.31
N GLU A 38 -7.18 -15.18 -37.08
CA GLU A 38 -6.91 -14.12 -36.12
C GLU A 38 -5.97 -14.64 -35.03
N SER A 39 -4.90 -13.87 -34.86
CA SER A 39 -3.78 -14.08 -33.95
C SER A 39 -4.18 -13.77 -32.51
N GLY A 40 -3.77 -14.64 -31.59
CA GLY A 40 -3.66 -14.31 -30.18
C GLY A 40 -4.64 -15.08 -29.31
N SER A 41 -4.20 -16.22 -28.80
CA SER A 41 -4.61 -16.75 -27.49
C SER A 41 -3.69 -17.88 -27.10
N SER A 42 -2.87 -17.63 -26.09
CA SER A 42 -2.12 -18.62 -25.34
C SER A 42 -3.09 -19.53 -24.59
N CYS A 43 -3.31 -20.75 -25.07
CA CYS A 43 -4.07 -21.75 -24.31
C CYS A 43 -3.16 -22.39 -23.26
N PHE A 44 -3.34 -21.97 -22.01
CA PHE A 44 -2.88 -22.69 -20.82
C PHE A 44 -3.64 -24.02 -20.73
N TRP A 45 -2.91 -25.14 -20.76
CA TRP A 45 -3.44 -26.44 -20.36
C TRP A 45 -2.62 -26.93 -19.16
N THR A 46 -3.30 -27.21 -18.05
CA THR A 46 -2.71 -27.86 -16.87
C THR A 46 -2.74 -29.39 -17.06
N PRO A 47 -1.91 -30.17 -16.34
CA PRO A 47 -1.69 -31.60 -16.62
C PRO A 47 -2.88 -32.55 -16.38
N LEU A 48 -4.09 -32.04 -16.13
CA LEU A 48 -5.26 -32.86 -15.78
C LEU A 48 -6.22 -33.18 -16.94
N ASP A 49 -6.03 -32.59 -18.12
CA ASP A 49 -6.93 -32.82 -19.27
C ASP A 49 -6.40 -33.84 -20.30
N LEU A 50 -5.18 -34.34 -20.14
CA LEU A 50 -4.62 -35.36 -21.05
C LEU A 50 -5.10 -36.79 -20.74
N GLN A 51 -5.80 -36.99 -19.62
CA GLN A 51 -6.22 -38.32 -19.17
C GLN A 51 -7.66 -38.70 -19.56
N ARG A 52 -8.39 -37.83 -20.27
CA ARG A 52 -9.79 -38.06 -20.69
C ARG A 52 -10.00 -38.29 -22.19
N HIS A 53 -8.94 -38.44 -22.98
CA HIS A 53 -9.06 -38.64 -24.44
C HIS A 53 -8.54 -39.99 -24.96
N LEU A 54 -8.18 -40.94 -24.08
CA LEU A 54 -7.70 -42.27 -24.48
C LEU A 54 -8.48 -43.43 -23.83
N SER A 55 -9.77 -43.23 -23.55
CA SER A 55 -10.69 -44.33 -23.23
C SER A 55 -11.71 -44.51 -24.37
N GLY A 56 -11.32 -45.25 -25.40
CA GLY A 56 -12.24 -45.61 -26.48
C GLY A 56 -11.64 -46.54 -27.53
N LYS A 57 -11.97 -47.83 -27.40
CA LYS A 57 -12.00 -48.88 -28.44
C LYS A 57 -10.70 -49.66 -28.77
N THR A 58 -10.66 -50.90 -28.24
CA THR A 58 -10.31 -52.23 -28.84
C THR A 58 -9.08 -52.45 -29.76
N PRO A 59 -8.51 -53.68 -29.75
CA PRO A 59 -7.08 -53.92 -29.99
C PRO A 59 -6.73 -54.20 -31.45
N GLY A 60 -5.55 -53.77 -31.89
CA GLY A 60 -4.98 -54.20 -33.16
C GLY A 60 -3.67 -53.51 -33.54
N ARG A 61 -2.61 -54.31 -33.60
CA ARG A 61 -1.36 -54.09 -34.37
C ARG A 61 -0.36 -53.06 -33.82
N ALA A 62 0.65 -53.57 -33.10
CA ALA A 62 1.86 -52.84 -32.76
C ALA A 62 2.69 -52.52 -34.03
N GLN A 63 3.10 -51.27 -34.18
CA GLN A 63 4.21 -50.87 -35.06
C GLN A 63 5.24 -50.15 -34.19
N HIS A 64 6.46 -50.68 -34.18
CA HIS A 64 7.60 -50.10 -33.50
C HIS A 64 8.10 -48.88 -34.28
N THR A 65 8.12 -47.72 -33.65
CA THR A 65 8.81 -46.53 -34.18
C THR A 65 10.03 -46.26 -33.32
N THR A 66 11.22 -46.48 -33.87
CA THR A 66 12.52 -46.25 -33.22
C THR A 66 12.85 -44.76 -33.24
N LEU A 67 13.06 -44.13 -32.08
CA LEU A 67 13.58 -42.75 -32.00
C LEU A 67 15.12 -42.74 -32.04
N HIS A 68 15.70 -42.03 -33.00
CA HIS A 68 17.12 -41.69 -33.02
C HIS A 68 17.41 -40.49 -32.10
N CYS A 69 18.37 -40.65 -31.19
CA CYS A 69 18.83 -39.60 -30.29
C CYS A 69 19.96 -38.79 -30.95
N PHE A 70 19.72 -37.52 -31.26
CA PHE A 70 20.78 -36.59 -31.69
C PHE A 70 21.40 -35.90 -30.47
N ARG A 71 22.73 -35.94 -30.41
CA ARG A 71 23.58 -35.44 -29.32
C ARG A 71 23.69 -33.90 -29.40
N CYS A 72 23.15 -33.17 -28.42
CA CYS A 72 23.31 -31.71 -28.33
C CYS A 72 24.75 -31.32 -27.95
N HIS A 73 25.34 -30.37 -28.67
CA HIS A 73 26.57 -29.66 -28.28
C HIS A 73 26.26 -28.58 -27.24
N PRO A 74 27.17 -28.28 -26.29
CA PRO A 74 26.97 -27.21 -25.32
C PRO A 74 27.09 -25.84 -26.01
N ALA A 75 26.11 -24.97 -25.79
CA ALA A 75 26.11 -23.59 -26.26
C ALA A 75 27.07 -22.74 -25.40
N VAL A 76 27.90 -21.95 -26.09
CA VAL A 76 28.88 -21.02 -25.53
C VAL A 76 28.17 -19.88 -24.80
N GLU A 77 28.49 -19.70 -23.50
CA GLU A 77 28.00 -18.61 -22.65
C GLU A 77 28.53 -17.24 -23.12
N ASN A 78 27.64 -16.35 -23.58
CA ASN A 78 27.98 -14.95 -23.86
C ASN A 78 27.64 -14.05 -22.66
N SER A 79 28.67 -13.42 -22.11
CA SER A 79 28.67 -12.62 -20.86
C SER A 79 27.90 -11.29 -20.94
N THR A 80 27.28 -10.96 -22.08
CA THR A 80 26.61 -9.67 -22.32
C THR A 80 25.20 -9.59 -21.73
N MET A 81 24.58 -10.73 -21.40
CA MET A 81 23.20 -10.78 -20.88
C MET A 81 23.06 -10.50 -19.38
N ARG A 82 24.17 -10.32 -18.65
CA ARG A 82 24.15 -9.97 -17.21
C ARG A 82 24.07 -8.47 -16.93
N LEU A 83 24.49 -7.62 -17.87
CA LEU A 83 24.51 -6.16 -17.68
C LEU A 83 23.15 -5.50 -17.95
N LEU A 84 22.32 -6.07 -18.82
CA LEU A 84 20.98 -5.54 -19.09
C LEU A 84 19.96 -5.87 -17.98
N ALA A 85 20.12 -6.99 -17.27
CA ALA A 85 19.27 -7.35 -16.13
C ALA A 85 19.50 -6.45 -14.90
N ALA A 86 20.74 -5.96 -14.70
CA ALA A 86 21.06 -5.07 -13.60
C ALA A 86 20.52 -3.64 -13.82
N ALA A 87 20.53 -3.13 -15.05
CA ALA A 87 20.06 -1.78 -15.38
C ALA A 87 18.52 -1.64 -15.35
N VAL A 88 17.78 -2.72 -15.67
CA VAL A 88 16.31 -2.73 -15.59
C VAL A 88 15.82 -2.82 -14.14
N PHE A 89 16.59 -3.45 -13.23
CA PHE A 89 16.25 -3.49 -11.80
C PHE A 89 16.51 -2.18 -11.06
N THR A 90 17.48 -1.36 -11.49
CA THR A 90 17.74 -0.06 -10.86
C THR A 90 16.73 1.02 -11.28
N LEU A 91 16.12 0.93 -12.47
CA LEU A 91 15.08 1.89 -12.88
C LEU A 91 13.69 1.57 -12.32
N ALA A 92 13.41 0.30 -11.97
CA ALA A 92 12.11 -0.09 -11.44
C ALA A 92 11.89 0.29 -9.96
N SER A 93 12.96 0.61 -9.21
CA SER A 93 12.84 1.01 -7.79
C SER A 93 12.48 2.48 -7.59
N ALA A 94 12.62 3.33 -8.60
CA ALA A 94 12.37 4.76 -8.48
C ALA A 94 10.89 5.13 -8.69
N LEU A 95 10.07 4.26 -9.28
CA LEU A 95 8.69 4.56 -9.66
C LEU A 95 7.62 4.27 -8.58
N ALA A 96 7.99 3.71 -7.43
CA ALA A 96 7.02 3.33 -6.38
C ALA A 96 6.98 4.25 -5.15
N ALA A 97 7.75 5.35 -5.13
CA ALA A 97 7.87 6.19 -3.93
C ALA A 97 6.84 7.35 -3.83
N HIS A 98 5.95 7.52 -4.81
CA HIS A 98 5.11 8.73 -4.95
C HIS A 98 3.86 8.82 -4.06
N ALA A 99 3.67 7.93 -3.09
CA ALA A 99 2.43 7.91 -2.29
C ALA A 99 2.58 8.45 -0.86
N GLN A 100 3.75 8.97 -0.49
CA GLN A 100 4.00 9.52 0.85
C GLN A 100 4.62 10.93 0.82
N ASP A 101 4.41 11.63 -0.30
CA ASP A 101 4.94 12.97 -0.55
C ASP A 101 4.29 13.99 0.40
N ILE A 102 5.12 14.90 0.92
CA ILE A 102 4.68 15.98 1.80
C ILE A 102 3.84 16.97 0.98
N LEU A 103 2.66 17.36 1.48
CA LEU A 103 1.84 18.38 0.81
C LEU A 103 2.46 19.77 1.02
N LEU A 104 3.23 20.24 0.04
CA LEU A 104 3.90 21.54 0.08
C LEU A 104 3.15 22.61 -0.73
N PRO A 105 3.21 23.89 -0.32
CA PRO A 105 2.73 24.99 -1.15
C PRO A 105 3.45 25.05 -2.50
N GLN A 106 2.73 25.39 -3.56
CA GLN A 106 3.35 25.62 -4.87
C GLN A 106 4.09 26.97 -4.89
N PRO A 107 5.35 27.03 -5.35
CA PRO A 107 6.08 28.28 -5.46
C PRO A 107 5.33 29.31 -6.31
N GLY A 108 5.23 30.55 -5.82
CA GLY A 108 4.58 31.66 -6.53
C GLY A 108 3.04 31.65 -6.49
N LYS A 109 2.40 30.61 -5.93
CA LYS A 109 0.96 30.58 -5.72
C LYS A 109 0.63 30.95 -4.26
N PRO A 110 -0.19 31.98 -4.01
CA PRO A 110 -0.65 32.27 -2.66
C PRO A 110 -1.39 31.07 -2.08
N LEU A 111 -1.16 30.79 -0.79
CA LEU A 111 -1.95 29.78 -0.10
C LEU A 111 -3.42 30.22 -0.02
N PRO A 112 -4.38 29.31 -0.25
CA PRO A 112 -5.77 29.57 0.05
C PRO A 112 -5.93 29.87 1.55
N GLN A 113 -6.96 30.63 1.90
CA GLN A 113 -7.22 31.04 3.29
C GLN A 113 -8.64 30.64 3.69
N PHE A 114 -8.85 30.41 4.99
CA PHE A 114 -10.19 30.36 5.54
C PHE A 114 -10.77 31.78 5.58
N ALA A 115 -12.07 31.92 5.27
CA ALA A 115 -12.76 33.21 5.41
C ALA A 115 -12.94 33.59 6.88
N VAL A 116 -13.18 32.59 7.74
CA VAL A 116 -13.32 32.77 9.18
C VAL A 116 -12.58 31.63 9.86
N ALA A 117 -11.75 31.97 10.84
CA ALA A 117 -11.13 30.99 11.71
C ALA A 117 -11.12 31.52 13.15
N THR A 118 -11.35 30.62 14.11
CA THR A 118 -11.20 30.91 15.53
C THR A 118 -10.27 29.89 16.16
N ILE A 119 -9.41 30.36 17.05
CA ILE A 119 -8.51 29.55 17.85
C ILE A 119 -8.77 29.91 19.31
N LYS A 120 -9.00 28.90 20.14
CA LYS A 120 -9.27 29.06 21.57
C LYS A 120 -8.44 28.03 22.36
N PRO A 121 -8.10 28.31 23.63
CA PRO A 121 -7.64 27.26 24.52
C PRO A 121 -8.63 26.10 24.54
N ALA A 122 -8.14 24.87 24.56
CA ALA A 122 -9.00 23.71 24.41
C ALA A 122 -9.99 23.53 25.57
N SER A 123 -11.18 23.06 25.23
CA SER A 123 -12.24 22.66 26.16
C SER A 123 -12.50 21.15 26.09
N VAL A 124 -13.25 20.60 27.05
CA VAL A 124 -13.48 19.14 27.12
C VAL A 124 -14.64 18.74 26.20
N ARG A 125 -14.42 18.82 24.88
CA ARG A 125 -15.47 18.52 23.87
C ARG A 125 -15.22 17.21 23.13
N TYR A 126 -14.10 17.11 22.42
CA TYR A 126 -13.64 15.92 21.71
C TYR A 126 -12.16 16.08 21.35
N ILE A 127 -11.54 15.02 20.79
CA ILE A 127 -10.13 15.02 20.38
C ILE A 127 -10.05 14.80 18.87
N GLY A 128 -9.21 15.59 18.19
CA GLY A 128 -8.89 15.42 16.78
C GLY A 128 -9.53 16.47 15.87
N LEU A 129 -9.37 16.29 14.56
CA LEU A 129 -9.86 17.20 13.54
C LEU A 129 -11.05 16.57 12.80
N LEU A 130 -12.17 17.28 12.78
CA LEU A 130 -13.42 16.86 12.14
C LEU A 130 -13.73 17.75 10.95
N THR A 131 -14.29 17.17 9.90
CA THR A 131 -14.71 17.87 8.69
C THR A 131 -16.22 17.81 8.54
N TYR A 132 -16.87 18.95 8.46
CA TYR A 132 -18.33 19.06 8.33
C TYR A 132 -18.74 19.43 6.90
N PRO A 133 -20.01 19.16 6.52
CA PRO A 133 -20.59 19.69 5.30
C PRO A 133 -20.34 21.20 5.14
N GLY A 134 -20.04 21.62 3.91
CA GLY A 134 -19.65 23.01 3.63
C GLY A 134 -18.16 23.30 3.85
N GLY A 135 -17.33 22.25 3.94
CA GLY A 135 -15.88 22.34 4.11
C GLY A 135 -15.38 22.85 5.45
N ARG A 136 -16.27 23.07 6.43
CA ARG A 136 -15.89 23.55 7.76
C ARG A 136 -15.06 22.51 8.47
N ILE A 137 -13.95 22.92 9.05
CA ILE A 137 -13.17 22.08 9.96
C ILE A 137 -13.39 22.51 11.40
N GLU A 138 -13.49 21.53 12.30
CA GLU A 138 -13.46 21.77 13.74
C GLU A 138 -12.42 20.86 14.39
N GLY A 139 -11.41 21.46 15.02
CA GLY A 139 -10.41 20.76 15.83
C GLY A 139 -10.75 20.87 17.31
N GLY A 140 -10.72 19.75 18.02
CA GLY A 140 -10.87 19.70 19.48
C GLY A 140 -9.61 19.13 20.11
N GLN A 141 -9.12 19.77 21.19
CA GLN A 141 -7.91 19.30 21.91
C GLN A 141 -6.70 19.08 20.98
N CYS A 142 -6.52 19.92 19.97
CA CYS A 142 -5.42 19.79 19.01
C CYS A 142 -4.16 20.47 19.55
N TRP A 143 -3.05 19.75 19.64
CA TRP A 143 -1.74 20.39 19.84
C TRP A 143 -1.11 20.81 18.52
N LEU A 144 -0.14 21.73 18.57
CA LEU A 144 0.37 22.36 17.35
C LEU A 144 1.07 21.37 16.41
N THR A 145 1.85 20.42 16.93
CA THR A 145 2.49 19.42 16.05
C THR A 145 1.49 18.49 15.35
N TYR A 146 0.34 18.20 15.96
CA TYR A 146 -0.75 17.47 15.30
C TYR A 146 -1.34 18.29 14.15
N LEU A 147 -1.59 19.59 14.37
CA LEU A 147 -2.11 20.46 13.32
C LEU A 147 -1.13 20.61 12.15
N ILE A 148 0.19 20.67 12.42
CA ILE A 148 1.22 20.69 11.37
C ILE A 148 1.22 19.36 10.62
N SER A 149 1.20 18.23 11.32
CA SER A 149 1.11 16.89 10.74
C SER A 149 -0.08 16.76 9.79
N GLU A 150 -1.26 17.24 10.20
CA GLU A 150 -2.44 17.29 9.33
C GLU A 150 -2.28 18.28 8.17
N ALA A 151 -1.77 19.49 8.40
CA ALA A 151 -1.63 20.51 7.37
C ALA A 151 -0.70 20.09 6.23
N PHE A 152 0.32 19.27 6.51
CA PHE A 152 1.29 18.80 5.53
C PHE A 152 1.07 17.36 5.08
N HIS A 153 0.02 16.70 5.58
CA HIS A 153 -0.33 15.31 5.31
C HIS A 153 0.82 14.34 5.57
N ILE A 154 1.41 14.43 6.76
CA ILE A 154 2.53 13.58 7.18
C ILE A 154 2.30 12.99 8.57
N PRO A 155 2.79 11.77 8.87
CA PRO A 155 2.85 11.27 10.25
C PRO A 155 3.49 12.29 11.20
N ILE A 156 2.94 12.38 12.41
CA ILE A 156 3.42 13.31 13.44
C ILE A 156 4.91 13.11 13.79
N VAL A 157 5.42 11.88 13.67
CA VAL A 157 6.84 11.56 13.90
C VAL A 157 7.78 12.25 12.89
N ARG A 158 7.26 12.77 11.78
CA ARG A 158 7.99 13.59 10.79
C ARG A 158 7.87 15.10 11.06
N VAL A 159 7.43 15.50 12.26
CA VAL A 159 7.39 16.90 12.72
C VAL A 159 8.29 17.05 13.95
N THR A 160 9.32 17.88 13.83
CA THR A 160 10.36 18.05 14.86
C THR A 160 10.66 19.53 15.15
N GLY A 161 11.52 19.78 16.14
CA GLY A 161 11.87 21.15 16.55
C GLY A 161 10.77 21.85 17.37
N GLY A 162 10.89 23.17 17.47
CA GLY A 162 9.99 24.03 18.23
C GLY A 162 10.13 23.92 19.76
N PRO A 163 9.53 24.87 20.50
CA PRO A 163 9.50 24.87 21.96
C PRO A 163 8.53 23.81 22.52
N ASP A 164 8.76 23.29 23.73
CA ASP A 164 8.01 22.16 24.30
C ASP A 164 6.48 22.30 24.28
N TRP A 165 5.97 23.54 24.39
CA TRP A 165 4.53 23.81 24.41
C TRP A 165 3.81 23.34 23.15
N VAL A 166 4.49 23.21 21.99
CA VAL A 166 3.88 22.74 20.73
C VAL A 166 3.33 21.32 20.80
N LYS A 167 3.78 20.53 21.78
CA LYS A 167 3.32 19.15 22.07
C LYS A 167 2.38 19.08 23.27
N GLN A 168 2.21 20.17 24.01
CA GLN A 168 1.51 20.20 25.30
C GLN A 168 0.27 21.09 25.29
N SER A 169 0.37 22.33 24.79
CA SER A 169 -0.78 23.22 24.68
C SER A 169 -1.80 22.65 23.70
N ARG A 170 -3.07 22.68 24.11
CA ARG A 170 -4.20 22.18 23.35
C ARG A 170 -5.08 23.34 22.93
N PHE A 171 -5.52 23.32 21.69
CA PHE A 171 -6.38 24.33 21.09
C PHE A 171 -7.63 23.72 20.51
N ASP A 172 -8.73 24.45 20.63
CA ASP A 172 -9.94 24.23 19.85
C ASP A 172 -9.91 25.19 18.65
N ILE A 173 -10.15 24.65 17.46
CA ILE A 173 -10.12 25.39 16.20
C ILE A 173 -11.46 25.24 15.51
N THR A 174 -11.99 26.32 14.96
CA THR A 174 -13.10 26.26 14.01
C THR A 174 -12.74 27.13 12.82
N ALA A 175 -12.76 26.57 11.62
CA ALA A 175 -12.43 27.31 10.41
C ALA A 175 -13.36 26.97 9.25
N VAL A 176 -13.72 28.00 8.49
CA VAL A 176 -14.73 27.95 7.43
C VAL A 176 -14.10 28.46 6.12
N PRO A 177 -14.10 27.66 5.04
CA PRO A 177 -13.64 28.12 3.73
C PRO A 177 -14.49 29.29 3.21
N PRO A 178 -13.94 30.16 2.35
CA PRO A 178 -14.70 31.20 1.67
C PRO A 178 -15.72 30.58 0.72
N ASP A 179 -16.81 31.31 0.43
CA ASP A 179 -17.94 30.77 -0.32
C ASP A 179 -17.59 30.39 -1.78
N ASP A 180 -16.52 30.97 -2.34
CA ASP A 180 -16.00 30.71 -3.68
C ASP A 180 -14.96 29.57 -3.76
N SER A 181 -14.56 28.99 -2.61
CA SER A 181 -13.59 27.89 -2.57
C SER A 181 -14.22 26.55 -2.95
N SER A 182 -13.47 25.67 -3.63
CA SER A 182 -13.91 24.29 -3.88
C SER A 182 -14.10 23.50 -2.58
N ALA A 183 -13.32 23.78 -1.53
CA ALA A 183 -13.51 23.20 -0.21
C ALA A 183 -14.89 23.54 0.37
N ARG A 184 -15.48 24.68 0.03
CA ARG A 184 -16.85 25.03 0.46
C ARG A 184 -17.90 24.05 -0.05
N GLN A 185 -17.67 23.46 -1.22
CA GLN A 185 -18.57 22.50 -1.83
C GLN A 185 -18.38 21.08 -1.29
N TYR A 186 -17.36 20.87 -0.45
CA TYR A 186 -17.06 19.57 0.13
C TYR A 186 -18.12 19.18 1.16
N THR A 187 -18.76 18.03 0.92
CA THR A 187 -19.69 17.37 1.84
C THR A 187 -19.16 15.97 2.13
N PRO A 188 -18.43 15.78 3.24
CA PRO A 188 -17.90 14.46 3.55
C PRO A 188 -19.04 13.49 3.90
N PRO A 189 -18.96 12.21 3.50
CA PRO A 189 -19.92 11.19 3.89
C PRO A 189 -20.04 10.98 5.42
N GLY A 190 -19.07 11.45 6.20
CA GLY A 190 -19.07 11.44 7.67
C GLY A 190 -18.04 12.41 8.25
N ILE A 191 -18.22 12.85 9.49
CA ILE A 191 -17.41 13.96 10.03
C ILE A 191 -15.95 13.62 10.34
N THR A 192 -15.61 12.33 10.38
CA THR A 192 -14.26 11.82 10.60
C THR A 192 -13.45 11.67 9.31
N HIS A 193 -13.97 12.18 8.17
CA HIS A 193 -13.22 12.15 6.92
C HIS A 193 -11.95 13.01 7.01
N PRO A 194 -10.81 12.52 6.48
CA PRO A 194 -9.59 13.29 6.39
C PRO A 194 -9.81 14.60 5.62
N LEU A 195 -9.03 15.62 5.96
CA LEU A 195 -9.00 16.87 5.21
C LEU A 195 -8.60 16.62 3.75
N ILE A 196 -9.25 17.34 2.84
CA ILE A 196 -8.81 17.44 1.44
C ILE A 196 -7.63 18.41 1.31
N ASP A 197 -6.87 18.30 0.23
CA ASP A 197 -5.64 19.09 0.02
C ASP A 197 -5.86 20.60 0.15
N GLU A 198 -6.97 21.15 -0.36
CA GLU A 198 -7.25 22.58 -0.24
C GLU A 198 -7.43 23.00 1.23
N GLN A 199 -8.15 22.21 2.05
CA GLN A 199 -8.31 22.48 3.48
C GLN A 199 -6.97 22.38 4.22
N ARG A 200 -6.10 21.43 3.83
CA ARG A 200 -4.75 21.30 4.38
C ARG A 200 -3.90 22.53 4.05
N LEU A 201 -3.94 23.01 2.81
CA LEU A 201 -3.26 24.24 2.40
C LEU A 201 -3.81 25.49 3.13
N MET A 202 -5.13 25.57 3.35
CA MET A 202 -5.74 26.62 4.18
C MET A 202 -5.28 26.54 5.63
N LEU A 203 -5.14 25.33 6.18
CA LEU A 203 -4.59 25.11 7.51
C LEU A 203 -3.12 25.54 7.58
N GLN A 204 -2.30 25.29 6.55
CA GLN A 204 -0.94 25.83 6.48
C GLN A 204 -0.91 27.37 6.55
N ALA A 205 -1.81 28.04 5.83
CA ALA A 205 -1.94 29.50 5.90
C ALA A 205 -2.34 29.97 7.31
N LEU A 206 -3.33 29.31 7.93
CA LEU A 206 -3.76 29.61 9.30
C LEU A 206 -2.61 29.46 10.30
N LEU A 207 -1.83 28.38 10.21
CA LEU A 207 -0.69 28.13 11.09
C LEU A 207 0.41 29.18 10.90
N ARG A 208 0.70 29.58 9.66
CA ARG A 208 1.63 30.68 9.36
C ARG A 208 1.15 31.99 10.00
N ASP A 209 -0.10 32.36 9.77
CA ASP A 209 -0.60 33.71 10.11
C ASP A 209 -0.92 33.85 11.59
N ARG A 210 -1.42 32.79 12.23
CA ARG A 210 -1.88 32.83 13.63
C ARG A 210 -0.82 32.39 14.62
N PHE A 211 -0.03 31.37 14.28
CA PHE A 211 1.05 30.85 15.14
C PHE A 211 2.43 31.33 14.70
N GLY A 212 2.54 32.15 13.64
CA GLY A 212 3.83 32.60 13.13
C GLY A 212 4.71 31.46 12.63
N LEU A 213 4.12 30.33 12.20
CA LEU A 213 4.86 29.12 11.85
C LEU A 213 5.89 29.41 10.74
N LYS A 214 7.16 29.21 11.09
CA LYS A 214 8.29 29.10 10.17
C LYS A 214 8.87 27.69 10.28
N TYR A 215 9.21 27.13 9.13
CA TYR A 215 9.77 25.80 9.05
C TYR A 215 10.71 25.69 7.85
N HIS A 216 11.54 24.66 7.88
CA HIS A 216 12.24 24.17 6.72
C HIS A 216 12.07 22.64 6.61
N LEU A 217 12.40 22.13 5.43
CA LEU A 217 12.45 20.70 5.18
C LEU A 217 13.86 20.20 5.43
N GLU A 218 13.95 19.16 6.25
CA GLU A 218 15.19 18.44 6.46
C GLU A 218 15.02 17.02 5.91
N LYS A 219 15.94 16.61 5.03
CA LYS A 219 15.98 15.26 4.48
C LYS A 219 17.15 14.52 5.09
N THR A 220 16.86 13.70 6.09
CA THR A 220 17.90 13.00 6.86
C THR A 220 17.68 11.50 6.80
N GLU A 221 18.78 10.75 6.71
CA GLU A 221 18.73 9.29 6.77
C GLU A 221 18.35 8.85 8.19
N GLN A 222 17.17 8.23 8.31
CA GLN A 222 16.60 7.84 9.60
C GLN A 222 16.26 6.35 9.63
N PRO A 223 16.20 5.73 10.83
CA PRO A 223 15.68 4.40 10.98
C PRO A 223 14.20 4.36 10.54
N VAL A 224 13.87 3.52 9.55
CA VAL A 224 12.50 3.33 9.05
C VAL A 224 12.08 1.86 9.10
N TYR A 225 10.79 1.61 8.94
CA TYR A 225 10.27 0.33 8.48
C TYR A 225 9.84 0.44 7.02
N PHE A 226 10.13 -0.59 6.22
CA PHE A 226 9.53 -0.77 4.90
C PHE A 226 8.37 -1.75 5.03
N LEU A 227 7.17 -1.30 4.67
CA LEU A 227 5.99 -2.17 4.56
C LEU A 227 6.06 -2.90 3.22
N GLU A 228 6.19 -4.21 3.28
CA GLU A 228 6.44 -5.05 2.10
C GLU A 228 5.51 -6.26 2.10
N ARG A 229 5.37 -6.89 0.93
CA ARG A 229 4.76 -8.22 0.85
C ARG A 229 5.70 -9.26 1.47
N ASN A 230 5.14 -10.24 2.17
CA ASN A 230 5.90 -11.30 2.81
C ASN A 230 5.93 -12.62 2.00
N GLY A 231 5.30 -12.65 0.83
CA GLY A 231 5.22 -13.81 -0.07
C GLY A 231 4.04 -14.75 0.18
N LYS A 232 3.33 -14.64 1.31
CA LYS A 232 2.05 -15.33 1.52
C LYS A 232 0.94 -14.68 0.68
N PRO A 233 -0.16 -15.41 0.40
CA PRO A 233 -1.33 -14.82 -0.23
C PRO A 233 -1.84 -13.60 0.54
N LEU A 234 -2.21 -12.54 -0.18
CA LEU A 234 -2.81 -11.35 0.40
C LEU A 234 -4.22 -11.66 0.89
N LYS A 235 -4.55 -11.22 2.10
CA LYS A 235 -5.90 -11.30 2.66
C LYS A 235 -6.51 -9.91 2.69
N LEU A 236 -6.83 -9.39 1.51
CA LEU A 236 -7.41 -8.07 1.31
C LEU A 236 -8.70 -8.26 0.53
N ASP A 237 -9.80 -7.77 1.09
CA ASP A 237 -11.12 -7.85 0.48
C ASP A 237 -11.44 -6.55 -0.26
N THR A 238 -12.35 -6.62 -1.24
CA THR A 238 -12.93 -5.41 -1.85
C THR A 238 -13.66 -4.60 -0.77
N PRO A 239 -13.54 -3.26 -0.75
CA PRO A 239 -14.22 -2.42 0.23
C PRO A 239 -15.74 -2.66 0.22
N LYS A 240 -16.30 -2.99 1.39
CA LYS A 240 -17.75 -3.16 1.56
C LYS A 240 -18.48 -1.82 1.56
N HIS A 241 -17.80 -0.79 2.05
CA HIS A 241 -18.28 0.58 2.17
C HIS A 241 -17.27 1.56 1.54
N PRO A 242 -17.13 1.61 0.21
CA PRO A 242 -16.20 2.50 -0.47
C PRO A 242 -16.52 4.00 -0.25
N GLU A 243 -17.71 4.31 0.23
CA GLU A 243 -18.15 5.65 0.62
C GLU A 243 -17.69 6.07 2.03
N TRP A 244 -17.21 5.14 2.85
CA TRP A 244 -16.69 5.44 4.19
C TRP A 244 -15.27 6.01 4.12
N PRO A 245 -14.86 6.81 5.13
CA PRO A 245 -13.50 7.31 5.15
C PRO A 245 -12.52 6.14 5.31
N PRO A 246 -11.30 6.23 4.75
CA PRO A 246 -10.29 5.23 4.98
C PRO A 246 -10.01 5.13 6.47
N ARG A 247 -9.94 3.90 6.98
CA ARG A 247 -9.65 3.62 8.37
C ARG A 247 -8.63 2.49 8.44
N THR A 248 -7.60 2.67 9.25
CA THR A 248 -6.68 1.61 9.66
C THR A 248 -6.39 1.84 11.11
N ILE A 249 -6.73 0.87 11.96
CA ILE A 249 -6.55 0.99 13.41
C ILE A 249 -5.99 -0.31 13.96
N VAL A 250 -5.16 -0.17 14.98
CA VAL A 250 -4.90 -1.25 15.94
C VAL A 250 -5.89 -1.05 17.06
N MET A 251 -6.82 -1.99 17.20
CA MET A 251 -7.87 -1.89 18.21
C MET A 251 -7.23 -1.97 19.61
N VAL A 252 -7.85 -1.28 20.57
CA VAL A 252 -7.33 -1.14 21.93
C VAL A 252 -8.40 -1.46 22.96
N TYR A 253 -7.99 -2.06 24.08
CA TYR A 253 -8.79 -2.16 25.28
C TYR A 253 -9.03 -0.78 25.91
N SER A 254 -9.98 -0.72 26.85
CA SER A 254 -10.34 0.52 27.56
C SER A 254 -9.19 1.12 28.37
N ASP A 255 -8.17 0.34 28.71
CA ASP A 255 -6.95 0.79 29.37
C ASP A 255 -5.85 1.27 28.39
N GLY A 256 -6.16 1.33 27.08
CA GLY A 256 -5.29 1.86 26.02
C GLY A 256 -4.32 0.85 25.41
N LYS A 257 -4.29 -0.38 25.93
CA LYS A 257 -3.46 -1.48 25.41
C LYS A 257 -4.02 -2.03 24.12
N GLY A 258 -3.15 -2.42 23.18
CA GLY A 258 -3.59 -3.09 21.95
C GLY A 258 -4.33 -4.38 22.32
N ASN A 259 -5.47 -4.64 21.69
CA ASN A 259 -6.17 -5.93 21.85
C ASN A 259 -5.71 -6.97 20.82
N GLY A 260 -4.69 -6.65 20.00
CA GLY A 260 -4.16 -7.52 18.96
C GLY A 260 -4.85 -7.39 17.60
N GLU A 261 -6.06 -6.83 17.54
CA GLU A 261 -6.82 -6.77 16.29
C GLU A 261 -6.36 -5.59 15.42
N ILE A 262 -6.25 -5.83 14.12
CA ILE A 262 -5.97 -4.78 13.13
C ILE A 262 -7.12 -4.74 12.14
N VAL A 263 -7.76 -3.58 12.04
CA VAL A 263 -8.91 -3.37 11.15
C VAL A 263 -8.54 -2.33 10.10
N GLY A 264 -8.67 -2.71 8.83
CA GLY A 264 -8.63 -1.83 7.67
C GLY A 264 -9.99 -1.76 7.01
N GLN A 265 -10.52 -0.57 6.77
CA GLN A 265 -11.77 -0.34 6.05
C GLN A 265 -11.56 0.75 5.00
N ASN A 266 -11.93 0.46 3.75
CA ASN A 266 -11.73 1.31 2.58
C ASN A 266 -10.33 1.98 2.56
N THR A 267 -9.30 1.24 2.96
CA THR A 267 -7.97 1.79 3.19
C THR A 267 -7.03 1.51 2.03
N THR A 268 -5.96 2.29 1.91
CA THR A 268 -4.89 2.12 0.91
C THR A 268 -3.58 1.78 1.62
N MET A 269 -2.63 1.12 0.95
CA MET A 269 -1.33 0.79 1.59
C MET A 269 -0.55 2.04 2.04
N PRO A 270 -0.59 3.17 1.31
CA PRO A 270 -0.04 4.42 1.80
C PRO A 270 -0.69 4.90 3.11
N TYR A 271 -2.02 4.86 3.20
CA TYR A 271 -2.73 5.25 4.42
C TYR A 271 -2.45 4.28 5.57
N THR A 272 -2.43 2.97 5.32
CA THR A 272 -2.03 1.96 6.29
C THR A 272 -0.61 2.22 6.79
N ALA A 273 0.35 2.51 5.92
CA ALA A 273 1.71 2.86 6.32
C ALA A 273 1.76 4.13 7.19
N GLN A 274 0.95 5.15 6.88
CA GLN A 274 0.82 6.32 7.75
C GLN A 274 0.34 5.94 9.17
N GLN A 275 -0.75 5.17 9.28
CA GLN A 275 -1.31 4.75 10.57
C GLN A 275 -0.36 3.85 11.36
N LEU A 276 0.37 2.97 10.68
CA LEU A 276 1.43 2.17 11.30
C LEU A 276 2.61 3.03 11.77
N SER A 277 2.93 4.13 11.07
CA SER A 277 3.98 5.05 11.50
C SER A 277 3.63 5.72 12.83
N GLU A 278 2.35 6.07 13.01
CA GLU A 278 1.82 6.62 14.24
C GLU A 278 1.83 5.58 15.36
N THR A 279 1.38 4.36 15.08
CA THR A 279 1.35 3.28 16.07
C THR A 279 2.76 2.90 16.54
N LEU A 280 3.70 2.75 15.60
CA LEU A 280 5.07 2.28 15.88
C LEU A 280 6.03 3.41 16.29
N GLN A 281 5.56 4.66 16.27
CA GLN A 281 6.37 5.86 16.52
C GLN A 281 7.65 5.90 15.68
N ARG A 282 7.57 5.39 14.44
CA ARG A 282 8.70 5.29 13.50
C ARG A 282 8.19 5.36 12.07
N PRO A 283 8.85 6.09 11.15
CA PRO A 283 8.38 6.18 9.77
C PRO A 283 8.27 4.81 9.11
N VAL A 284 7.11 4.53 8.50
CA VAL A 284 6.83 3.34 7.71
C VAL A 284 6.65 3.76 6.25
N ILE A 285 7.46 3.20 5.36
CA ILE A 285 7.46 3.47 3.92
C ILE A 285 6.76 2.32 3.20
N ASP A 286 5.71 2.64 2.44
CA ASP A 286 5.03 1.65 1.60
C ASP A 286 5.93 1.21 0.44
N GLN A 287 6.28 -0.08 0.41
CA GLN A 287 6.98 -0.77 -0.68
C GLN A 287 6.23 -2.03 -1.10
N THR A 288 4.92 -2.06 -0.85
CA THR A 288 4.09 -3.23 -1.17
C THR A 288 3.80 -3.36 -2.67
N GLY A 289 3.75 -2.22 -3.37
CA GLY A 289 3.28 -2.13 -4.76
C GLY A 289 1.79 -2.46 -4.93
N ILE A 290 1.02 -2.47 -3.84
CA ILE A 290 -0.42 -2.78 -3.88
C ILE A 290 -1.19 -1.48 -4.08
N THR A 291 -1.94 -1.42 -5.18
CA THR A 291 -2.78 -0.27 -5.56
C THR A 291 -4.25 -0.52 -5.26
N GLY A 292 -5.02 0.56 -5.09
CA GLY A 292 -6.46 0.50 -4.82
C GLY A 292 -6.78 0.58 -3.33
N SER A 293 -8.08 0.55 -3.01
CA SER A 293 -8.58 0.46 -1.65
C SER A 293 -9.11 -0.93 -1.34
N TYR A 294 -9.05 -1.30 -0.06
CA TYR A 294 -9.40 -2.64 0.39
C TYR A 294 -9.85 -2.63 1.86
N ASP A 295 -10.58 -3.68 2.23
CA ASP A 295 -10.89 -4.02 3.61
C ASP A 295 -9.98 -5.15 4.06
N PHE A 296 -9.62 -5.15 5.35
CA PHE A 296 -8.97 -6.29 5.97
C PHE A 296 -9.28 -6.34 7.45
N HIS A 297 -9.24 -7.55 8.01
CA HIS A 297 -9.32 -7.77 9.44
C HIS A 297 -8.29 -8.82 9.83
N VAL A 298 -7.52 -8.51 10.87
CA VAL A 298 -6.62 -9.44 11.52
C VAL A 298 -7.13 -9.63 12.93
N ASP A 299 -7.52 -10.86 13.25
CA ASP A 299 -7.86 -11.22 14.62
C ASP A 299 -6.61 -11.12 15.51
N ALA A 300 -6.82 -10.89 16.80
CA ALA A 300 -5.76 -10.83 17.79
C ALA A 300 -4.89 -12.10 17.72
N PRO A 301 -3.58 -11.99 17.41
CA PRO A 301 -2.69 -13.16 17.39
C PRO A 301 -2.50 -13.76 18.79
N ASP A 302 -2.55 -12.92 19.82
CA ASP A 302 -2.58 -13.29 21.24
C ASP A 302 -3.34 -12.23 22.05
N GLU A 303 -4.47 -12.59 22.66
CA GLU A 303 -5.30 -11.69 23.48
C GLU A 303 -4.56 -11.20 24.76
N ALA A 304 -3.53 -11.92 25.21
CA ALA A 304 -2.68 -11.46 26.31
C ALA A 304 -1.70 -10.35 25.87
N ASN A 305 -1.55 -10.13 24.57
CA ASN A 305 -0.58 -9.21 23.98
C ASN A 305 -1.16 -7.79 23.97
N ALA A 306 -1.05 -7.15 25.13
CA ALA A 306 -1.50 -5.80 25.44
C ALA A 306 -0.74 -4.66 24.70
N ASP A 307 0.23 -4.98 23.85
CA ASP A 307 1.10 -3.99 23.23
C ASP A 307 0.76 -3.76 21.75
N GLN A 308 0.52 -2.50 21.38
CA GLN A 308 0.14 -2.14 20.00
C GLN A 308 1.26 -2.45 18.99
N THR A 309 2.52 -2.34 19.39
CA THR A 309 3.65 -2.66 18.49
C THR A 309 3.70 -4.15 18.20
N ASN A 310 3.55 -5.00 19.23
CA ASN A 310 3.48 -6.45 19.04
C ASN A 310 2.28 -6.87 18.19
N ALA A 311 1.10 -6.28 18.42
CA ALA A 311 -0.10 -6.53 17.62
C ALA A 311 0.18 -6.31 16.12
N VAL A 312 0.86 -5.21 15.77
CA VAL A 312 1.27 -4.93 14.39
C VAL A 312 2.26 -5.97 13.86
N LEU A 313 3.31 -6.27 14.61
CA LEU A 313 4.39 -7.17 14.18
C LEU A 313 3.90 -8.60 13.94
N GLU A 314 2.96 -9.07 14.75
CA GLU A 314 2.36 -10.41 14.65
C GLU A 314 1.18 -10.46 13.67
N GLY A 315 0.42 -9.37 13.56
CA GLY A 315 -0.78 -9.29 12.73
C GLY A 315 -0.49 -9.14 11.23
N LEU A 316 0.45 -8.25 10.85
CA LEU A 316 0.77 -8.01 9.43
C LEU A 316 1.15 -9.29 8.65
N PRO A 317 1.92 -10.24 9.21
CA PRO A 317 2.19 -11.51 8.56
C PRO A 317 0.95 -12.29 8.11
N GLN A 318 -0.18 -12.14 8.81
CA GLN A 318 -1.43 -12.82 8.48
C GLN A 318 -2.10 -12.24 7.22
N LEU A 319 -1.84 -10.96 6.91
CA LEU A 319 -2.31 -10.28 5.70
C LEU A 319 -1.44 -10.54 4.47
N GLY A 320 -0.36 -11.30 4.61
CA GLY A 320 0.66 -11.42 3.57
C GLY A 320 1.62 -10.22 3.51
N LEU A 321 1.68 -9.42 4.59
CA LEU A 321 2.53 -8.24 4.71
C LEU A 321 3.62 -8.45 5.76
N ARG A 322 4.64 -7.59 5.77
CA ARG A 322 5.69 -7.56 6.80
C ARG A 322 6.30 -6.17 6.92
N LEU A 323 6.93 -5.92 8.05
CA LEU A 323 7.80 -4.77 8.25
C LEU A 323 9.25 -5.22 8.16
N ARG A 324 10.04 -4.56 7.31
CA ARG A 324 11.48 -4.73 7.26
C ARG A 324 12.15 -3.48 7.82
N ALA A 325 12.92 -3.63 8.91
CA ALA A 325 13.72 -2.53 9.42
C ALA A 325 14.79 -2.12 8.40
N GLY A 326 15.04 -0.82 8.29
CA GLY A 326 16.14 -0.30 7.50
C GLY A 326 16.39 1.18 7.77
N LYS A 327 17.12 1.80 6.86
CA LYS A 327 17.37 3.23 6.83
C LYS A 327 16.92 3.78 5.49
N ALA A 328 16.34 4.97 5.51
CA ALA A 328 15.95 5.70 4.31
C ALA A 328 16.06 7.21 4.58
N PRO A 329 16.29 8.02 3.53
CA PRO A 329 16.13 9.45 3.64
C PRO A 329 14.65 9.78 3.85
N VAL A 330 14.33 10.43 4.97
CA VAL A 330 12.96 10.84 5.31
C VAL A 330 12.89 12.35 5.32
N ASP A 331 11.98 12.89 4.50
CA ASP A 331 11.65 14.32 4.53
C ASP A 331 10.86 14.63 5.82
N THR A 332 11.37 15.58 6.59
CA THR A 332 10.89 15.98 7.92
C THR A 332 10.62 17.49 7.93
N ILE A 333 9.55 17.90 8.60
CA ILE A 333 9.28 19.31 8.88
C ILE A 333 9.95 19.68 10.20
N VAL A 334 10.90 20.61 10.14
CA VAL A 334 11.56 21.16 11.32
C VAL A 334 10.95 22.52 11.61
N ILE A 335 10.39 22.68 12.81
CA ILE A 335 9.81 23.94 13.27
C ILE A 335 10.94 24.89 13.68
N ASP A 336 11.12 25.96 12.92
CA ASP A 336 12.15 27.00 13.17
C ASP A 336 11.67 28.03 14.19
N ALA A 337 10.42 28.48 14.04
CA ALA A 337 9.83 29.48 14.91
C ALA A 337 8.32 29.34 14.95
N VAL A 338 7.77 29.52 16.15
CA VAL A 338 6.34 29.57 16.41
C VAL A 338 6.08 30.46 17.63
N THR A 339 4.91 31.07 17.68
CA THR A 339 4.39 31.80 18.83
C THR A 339 3.08 31.18 19.30
N GLN A 340 2.65 31.53 20.51
CA GLN A 340 1.24 31.34 20.90
C GLN A 340 0.32 32.03 19.87
N PRO A 341 -0.90 31.53 19.65
CA PRO A 341 -1.77 32.06 18.61
C PRO A 341 -2.15 33.51 18.91
N THR A 342 -2.22 34.33 17.88
CA THR A 342 -2.76 35.70 17.99
C THR A 342 -4.24 35.68 18.43
N PRO A 343 -4.75 36.72 19.10
CA PRO A 343 -6.17 36.86 19.44
C PRO A 343 -7.07 36.88 18.21
N ASN A 344 -8.29 36.32 18.31
CA ASN A 344 -9.22 36.12 17.19
C ASN A 344 -9.52 37.38 16.38
#